data_AF-A0A930UUY0-F1
#
_entry.id   AF-A0A930UUY0-F1
#
_cell.length_a   1.000
_cell.length_b   1.000
_cell.length_c   1.000
_cell.angle_alpha   90.00
_cell.angle_beta   90.00
_cell.angle_gamma   90.00
#
_symmetry.space_group_name_H-M   'P 1'
#
loop_
_entity.id
_entity.type
_entity.pdbx_description
1 polymer ?
#
loop_
_entity_poly.entity_id
_entity_poly.type
_entity_poly.pdbx_seq_one_letter_code
_entity_poly.pdbx_strand_id
1 'polypeptide(L)'
;MTRLPLRPRLPRLVAAGALALGLVLGTGAACAGSDEPPSTSAGQQSARHAGRQAPPLDSQLDSQLDSQLDSQRLVLAISVDGLRSSVFREIGWKDLPGFRALRKDGASTLNARTEYEKTLTLPDHTSMLTSRRVDADHGGHGVTWDIDKPKMTVQKAAGHPVGSVFSDVHAADGTTALFTSKPKFSLFSRSWPKGIDRYTVEENNGKLVRKARADLRQASRSFTFLHLSAPDVAGHAHGWGSQEYLDAVQRVDGWLTAIEQTIANKPKLRKHLTLVLTADHGGAGDGHADATKLADYKIPFFVWGHGVGTGDLYDLNDAYADPGTQRPGYAKTKQPIRNGVVANLSLGLLGLSSINGSGIDAGQDLVLE
;
A
#
# COMPACT_ATOMS: atom_id res chain seq x y z
N MET A 1 -39.90 36.67 12.45
CA MET A 1 -39.97 36.03 13.77
C MET A 1 -40.86 34.82 13.67
N THR A 2 -40.29 33.63 13.56
CA THR A 2 -41.05 32.37 13.51
C THR A 2 -40.14 31.27 14.07
N ARG A 3 -40.48 30.76 15.26
CA ARG A 3 -39.70 29.77 16.03
C ARG A 3 -39.99 28.36 15.49
N LEU A 4 -38.96 27.59 15.17
CA LEU A 4 -39.06 26.14 14.96
C LEU A 4 -39.09 25.39 16.32
N PRO A 5 -39.81 24.26 16.45
CA PRO A 5 -39.88 23.50 17.69
C PRO A 5 -38.68 22.56 17.87
N LEU A 6 -38.21 22.49 19.12
CA LEU A 6 -37.17 21.59 19.61
C LEU A 6 -37.64 20.12 19.60
N ARG A 7 -36.81 19.22 19.06
CA ARG A 7 -36.99 17.76 19.19
C ARG A 7 -36.42 17.26 20.54
N PRO A 8 -37.07 16.29 21.21
CA PRO A 8 -36.60 15.75 22.47
C PRO A 8 -35.41 14.79 22.28
N ARG A 9 -34.45 14.85 23.21
CA ARG A 9 -33.30 13.93 23.31
C ARG A 9 -33.69 12.68 24.11
N LEU A 10 -33.40 11.50 23.57
CA LEU A 10 -33.50 10.22 24.28
C LEU A 10 -32.23 9.96 25.13
N PRO A 11 -32.34 9.30 26.30
CA PRO A 11 -31.22 9.09 27.21
C PRO A 11 -30.32 7.92 26.77
N ARG A 12 -29.01 8.08 27.00
CA ARG A 12 -27.99 7.03 26.85
C ARG A 12 -28.00 6.13 28.09
N LEU A 13 -28.25 4.84 27.90
CA LEU A 13 -27.99 3.80 28.90
C LEU A 13 -26.49 3.48 28.93
N VAL A 14 -25.88 3.65 30.09
CA VAL A 14 -24.51 3.25 30.42
C VAL A 14 -24.59 1.85 31.05
N ALA A 15 -23.95 0.86 30.44
CA ALA A 15 -23.74 -0.45 31.05
C ALA A 15 -22.27 -0.56 31.46
N ALA A 16 -22.03 -0.57 32.77
CA ALA A 16 -20.75 -0.86 33.39
C ALA A 16 -20.58 -2.38 33.50
N GLY A 17 -19.51 -2.93 32.93
CA GLY A 17 -19.10 -4.32 33.11
C GLY A 17 -17.72 -4.36 33.75
N ALA A 18 -17.66 -4.83 35.00
CA ALA A 18 -16.45 -5.04 35.76
C ALA A 18 -15.69 -6.28 35.26
N LEU A 19 -14.37 -6.17 35.08
CA LEU A 19 -13.47 -7.30 34.84
C LEU A 19 -12.65 -7.56 36.11
N ALA A 20 -12.80 -8.74 36.69
CA ALA A 20 -11.98 -9.24 37.79
C ALA A 20 -10.65 -9.78 37.25
N LEU A 21 -9.55 -9.33 37.87
CA LEU A 21 -8.18 -9.75 37.56
C LEU A 21 -7.78 -10.86 38.54
N GLY A 22 -7.59 -12.08 38.03
CA GLY A 22 -7.04 -13.21 38.78
C GLY A 22 -5.51 -13.26 38.68
N LEU A 23 -4.85 -13.08 39.82
CA LEU A 23 -3.41 -13.22 40.03
C LEU A 23 -3.07 -14.71 40.22
N VAL A 24 -2.07 -15.24 39.53
CA VAL A 24 -1.40 -16.49 39.94
C VAL A 24 0.12 -16.25 39.91
N LEU A 25 0.68 -16.26 41.11
CA LEU A 25 2.10 -16.38 41.40
C LEU A 25 2.47 -17.87 41.40
N GLY A 26 3.60 -18.21 40.79
CA GLY A 26 4.19 -19.56 40.84
C GLY A 26 5.71 -19.46 40.86
N THR A 27 6.27 -19.59 42.06
CA THR A 27 7.69 -19.59 42.41
C THR A 27 8.38 -20.93 42.17
N GLY A 28 9.70 -20.89 41.98
CA GLY A 28 10.62 -22.03 42.21
C GLY A 28 11.47 -22.38 40.99
N ALA A 29 12.72 -22.81 41.09
CA ALA A 29 13.73 -22.79 42.14
C ALA A 29 15.06 -23.08 41.43
N ALA A 30 16.15 -22.50 41.92
CA ALA A 30 17.51 -22.71 41.43
C ALA A 30 18.00 -24.14 41.73
N CYS A 31 18.97 -24.62 40.95
CA CYS A 31 20.15 -25.30 41.48
C CYS A 31 21.28 -25.29 40.44
N ALA A 32 22.42 -24.79 40.89
CA ALA A 32 23.71 -24.84 40.22
C ALA A 32 24.35 -26.23 40.38
N GLY A 33 25.30 -26.54 39.50
CA GLY A 33 26.20 -27.69 39.62
C GLY A 33 27.39 -27.51 38.71
N SER A 34 28.50 -27.12 39.31
CA SER A 34 29.84 -26.99 38.76
C SER A 34 30.48 -28.37 38.51
N ASP A 35 31.48 -28.43 37.63
CA ASP A 35 32.85 -28.92 37.95
C ASP A 35 33.61 -29.34 36.67
N GLU A 36 34.69 -28.60 36.43
CA GLU A 36 35.94 -29.00 35.75
C GLU A 36 36.99 -29.22 36.88
N PRO A 37 38.24 -29.74 36.71
CA PRO A 37 39.02 -30.25 35.55
C PRO A 37 39.84 -31.53 35.98
N PRO A 38 41.12 -31.84 35.58
CA PRO A 38 41.99 -31.45 34.45
C PRO A 38 42.77 -32.59 33.70
N SER A 39 43.35 -32.21 32.56
CA SER A 39 44.66 -32.59 31.94
C SER A 39 45.12 -34.05 31.79
N THR A 40 45.48 -34.48 30.57
CA THR A 40 46.87 -34.61 30.06
C THR A 40 46.94 -35.33 28.71
N SER A 41 48.02 -35.07 27.97
CA SER A 41 48.29 -35.41 26.57
C SER A 41 48.62 -36.89 26.28
N ALA A 42 48.25 -37.37 25.09
CA ALA A 42 49.11 -38.21 24.25
C ALA A 42 48.58 -38.20 22.81
N GLY A 43 49.49 -38.01 21.85
CA GLY A 43 49.15 -37.92 20.43
C GLY A 43 48.81 -39.28 19.81
N GLN A 44 48.06 -39.23 18.71
CA GLN A 44 48.18 -40.15 17.59
C GLN A 44 47.52 -39.53 16.35
N GLN A 45 48.33 -39.33 15.32
CA GLN A 45 47.87 -39.07 13.96
C GLN A 45 47.03 -40.26 13.50
N SER A 46 45.79 -40.00 13.10
CA SER A 46 45.05 -40.92 12.24
C SER A 46 44.17 -40.12 11.29
N ALA A 47 44.42 -40.32 10.00
CA ALA A 47 43.73 -39.68 8.89
C ALA A 47 42.22 -39.93 8.98
N ARG A 48 41.44 -38.87 9.17
CA ARG A 48 39.98 -38.92 9.00
C ARG A 48 39.64 -38.41 7.61
N HIS A 49 39.16 -39.34 6.78
CA HIS A 49 38.36 -39.02 5.61
C HIS A 49 37.28 -38.01 6.00
N ALA A 50 37.32 -36.84 5.37
CA ALA A 50 36.21 -35.89 5.37
C ALA A 50 35.07 -36.49 4.53
N GLY A 51 34.35 -37.44 5.12
CA GLY A 51 33.01 -37.77 4.67
C GLY A 51 32.15 -36.54 4.91
N ARG A 52 31.73 -35.86 3.83
CA ARG A 52 30.63 -34.90 3.88
C ARG A 52 29.44 -35.64 4.46
N GLN A 53 29.16 -35.47 5.75
CA GLN A 53 27.87 -35.85 6.31
C GLN A 53 26.84 -34.98 5.60
N ALA A 54 25.88 -35.64 4.93
CA ALA A 54 24.69 -34.96 4.48
C ALA A 54 24.04 -34.28 5.70
N PRO A 55 23.54 -33.04 5.56
CA PRO A 55 22.86 -32.37 6.66
C PRO A 55 21.76 -33.29 7.22
N PRO A 56 21.50 -33.29 8.54
CA PRO A 56 20.40 -34.07 9.11
C PRO A 56 19.10 -33.73 8.37
N LEU A 57 18.28 -34.74 8.09
CA LEU A 57 17.03 -34.64 7.30
C LEU A 57 16.15 -33.46 7.73
N ASP A 58 16.11 -33.13 9.02
CA ASP A 58 15.38 -31.98 9.57
C ASP A 58 15.91 -30.63 9.05
N SER A 59 17.23 -30.47 8.90
CA SER A 59 17.84 -29.25 8.33
C SER A 59 17.65 -29.13 6.81
N GLN A 60 17.48 -30.26 6.12
CA GLN A 60 17.15 -30.28 4.69
C GLN A 60 15.66 -30.00 4.48
N LEU A 61 14.78 -30.53 5.33
CA LEU A 61 13.36 -30.18 5.35
C LEU A 61 13.15 -28.72 5.72
N ASP A 62 13.83 -28.20 6.74
CA ASP A 62 13.74 -26.79 7.13
C ASP A 62 14.29 -25.85 6.06
N SER A 63 15.38 -26.22 5.37
CA SER A 63 15.90 -25.41 4.25
C SER A 63 15.07 -25.55 2.97
N GLN A 64 14.37 -26.67 2.77
CA GLN A 64 13.38 -26.84 1.70
C GLN A 64 12.07 -26.11 2.00
N LEU A 65 11.64 -26.10 3.27
CA LEU A 65 10.52 -25.30 3.73
C LEU A 65 10.85 -23.82 3.65
N ASP A 66 12.04 -23.41 4.09
CA ASP A 66 12.50 -22.02 4.00
C ASP A 66 12.70 -21.58 2.55
N SER A 67 13.16 -22.45 1.64
CA SER A 67 13.27 -22.14 0.20
C SER A 67 11.93 -22.16 -0.54
N GLN A 68 10.97 -22.99 -0.11
CA GLN A 68 9.57 -22.91 -0.56
C GLN A 68 8.85 -21.68 0.00
N LEU A 69 9.13 -21.30 1.25
CA LEU A 69 8.66 -20.07 1.89
C LEU A 69 9.36 -18.81 1.33
N ASP A 70 10.56 -18.95 0.75
CA ASP A 70 11.35 -17.86 0.15
C ASP A 70 10.72 -17.28 -1.14
N SER A 71 9.67 -17.91 -1.65
CA SER A 71 8.97 -17.48 -2.88
C SER A 71 7.80 -16.51 -2.65
N GLN A 72 7.29 -16.38 -1.42
CA GLN A 72 6.07 -15.61 -1.18
C GLN A 72 6.34 -14.10 -1.06
N ARG A 73 6.45 -13.44 -2.20
CA ARG A 73 6.43 -11.97 -2.28
C ARG A 73 5.06 -11.42 -1.88
N LEU A 74 5.04 -10.31 -1.15
CA LEU A 74 3.83 -9.65 -0.67
C LEU A 74 3.86 -8.18 -1.09
N VAL A 75 2.71 -7.62 -1.47
CA VAL A 75 2.61 -6.21 -1.83
C VAL A 75 1.55 -5.50 -0.99
N LEU A 76 1.94 -4.38 -0.38
CA LEU A 76 1.05 -3.42 0.25
C LEU A 76 1.02 -2.13 -0.57
N ALA A 77 -0.05 -1.94 -1.34
CA ALA A 77 -0.32 -0.69 -2.02
C ALA A 77 -1.09 0.26 -1.09
N ILE A 78 -0.61 1.49 -0.93
CA ILE A 78 -1.24 2.55 -0.14
C ILE A 78 -1.57 3.72 -1.06
N SER A 79 -2.85 4.09 -1.12
CA SER A 79 -3.28 5.35 -1.74
C SER A 79 -3.65 6.35 -0.66
N VAL A 80 -2.96 7.49 -0.66
CA VAL A 80 -3.28 8.62 0.22
C VAL A 80 -4.05 9.65 -0.59
N ASP A 81 -5.36 9.67 -0.41
CA ASP A 81 -6.30 10.49 -1.18
C ASP A 81 -5.99 11.99 -1.02
N GLY A 82 -5.87 12.71 -2.13
CA GLY A 82 -5.61 14.14 -2.14
C GLY A 82 -4.19 14.56 -1.70
N LEU A 83 -3.21 13.65 -1.64
CA LEU A 83 -1.84 13.95 -1.25
C LEU A 83 -1.03 14.62 -2.38
N ARG A 84 -0.96 15.96 -2.35
CA ARG A 84 -0.15 16.74 -3.29
C ARG A 84 1.35 16.71 -2.96
N SER A 85 2.22 16.69 -3.98
CA SER A 85 3.68 16.64 -3.75
C SER A 85 4.29 17.87 -3.06
N SER A 86 3.68 19.05 -3.14
CA SER A 86 4.26 20.25 -2.52
C SER A 86 4.25 20.18 -0.99
N VAL A 87 3.39 19.33 -0.39
CA VAL A 87 3.22 19.24 1.05
C VAL A 87 4.49 18.82 1.78
N PHE A 88 5.35 18.00 1.16
CA PHE A 88 6.62 17.57 1.76
C PHE A 88 7.60 18.73 1.98
N ARG A 89 7.51 19.78 1.16
CA ARG A 89 8.28 21.02 1.35
C ARG A 89 7.64 21.93 2.38
N GLU A 90 6.31 21.99 2.41
CA GLU A 90 5.55 22.83 3.34
C GLU A 90 5.70 22.37 4.78
N ILE A 91 5.63 21.06 5.03
CA ILE A 91 5.83 20.47 6.37
C ILE A 91 7.33 20.30 6.67
N GLY A 92 8.09 19.80 5.70
CA GLY A 92 9.50 19.45 5.86
C GLY A 92 9.71 18.01 6.33
N TRP A 93 10.68 17.33 5.71
CA TRP A 93 10.97 15.90 5.93
C TRP A 93 11.29 15.51 7.37
N LYS A 94 11.78 16.45 8.19
CA LYS A 94 12.08 16.19 9.61
C LYS A 94 10.81 15.82 10.41
N ASP A 95 9.68 16.41 10.03
CA ASP A 95 8.39 16.27 10.71
C ASP A 95 7.48 15.21 10.04
N LEU A 96 8.04 14.46 9.08
CA LEU A 96 7.40 13.34 8.38
C LEU A 96 8.29 12.08 8.42
N PRO A 97 8.59 11.51 9.61
CA PRO A 97 9.48 10.37 9.74
C PRO A 97 9.08 9.13 8.94
N GLY A 98 7.79 8.81 8.79
CA GLY A 98 7.34 7.66 8.00
C GLY A 98 7.64 7.86 6.51
N PHE A 99 7.16 8.95 5.91
CA PHE A 99 7.47 9.26 4.51
C PHE A 99 8.98 9.43 4.26
N ARG A 100 9.72 9.98 5.24
CA ARG A 100 11.17 10.11 5.14
C ARG A 100 11.86 8.75 5.09
N ALA A 101 11.38 7.74 5.83
CA ALA A 101 11.92 6.39 5.77
C ALA A 101 11.72 5.78 4.37
N LEU A 102 10.49 5.86 3.83
CA LEU A 102 10.20 5.41 2.46
C LEU A 102 11.09 6.08 1.41
N ARG A 103 11.35 7.39 1.55
CA ARG A 103 12.21 8.14 0.64
C ARG A 103 13.69 7.76 0.77
N LYS A 104 14.17 7.55 2.01
CA LYS A 104 15.59 7.34 2.29
C LYS A 104 16.03 5.92 1.92
N ASP A 105 15.19 4.95 2.24
CA ASP A 105 15.53 3.53 2.16
C ASP A 105 14.77 2.84 1.01
N GLY A 106 14.27 3.61 0.03
CA GLY A 106 13.52 3.12 -1.13
C GLY A 106 13.66 4.04 -2.34
N ALA A 107 12.94 3.68 -3.41
CA ALA A 107 12.90 4.43 -4.66
C ALA A 107 11.66 5.34 -4.67
N SER A 108 11.82 6.61 -5.04
CA SER A 108 10.69 7.55 -5.01
C SER A 108 10.80 8.68 -6.02
N THR A 109 9.68 9.31 -6.35
CA THR A 109 9.67 10.62 -6.99
C THR A 109 8.56 11.47 -6.40
N LEU A 110 8.77 12.78 -6.32
CA LEU A 110 7.70 13.75 -6.01
C LEU A 110 7.07 14.33 -7.28
N ASN A 111 7.46 13.84 -8.46
CA ASN A 111 7.04 14.39 -9.73
C ASN A 111 6.31 13.37 -10.63
N ALA A 112 5.60 12.42 -10.02
CA ALA A 112 4.65 11.57 -10.73
C ALA A 112 3.41 12.38 -11.17
N ARG A 113 2.56 11.75 -11.97
CA ARG A 113 1.30 12.33 -12.48
C ARG A 113 0.10 11.45 -12.13
N THR A 114 -1.05 12.07 -11.99
CA THR A 114 -2.32 11.36 -12.04
C THR A 114 -2.58 10.86 -13.46
N GLU A 115 -3.73 10.22 -13.67
CA GLU A 115 -4.20 10.05 -15.04
C GLU A 115 -4.46 11.39 -15.70
N TYR A 116 -4.35 11.43 -17.02
CA TYR A 116 -4.41 12.70 -17.74
C TYR A 116 -5.83 13.26 -17.75
N GLU A 117 -6.86 12.42 -17.83
CA GLU A 117 -8.23 12.85 -18.08
C GLU A 117 -8.93 13.42 -16.85
N LYS A 118 -8.59 12.93 -15.65
CA LYS A 118 -9.26 13.28 -14.40
C LYS A 118 -8.25 13.35 -13.25
N THR A 119 -8.66 14.07 -12.23
CA THR A 119 -8.02 14.18 -10.92
C THR A 119 -9.12 13.99 -9.87
N LEU A 120 -9.83 12.88 -9.98
CA LEU A 120 -11.00 12.56 -9.15
C LEU A 120 -10.81 11.19 -8.53
N THR A 121 -11.30 11.02 -7.30
CA THR A 121 -11.01 9.82 -6.52
C THR A 121 -11.35 8.51 -7.24
N LEU A 122 -12.62 8.30 -7.61
CA LEU A 122 -13.05 7.01 -8.15
C LEU A 122 -12.46 6.69 -9.53
N PRO A 123 -12.35 7.64 -10.48
CA PRO A 123 -11.63 7.42 -11.74
C PRO A 123 -10.17 7.02 -11.53
N ASP A 124 -9.36 7.84 -10.86
CA ASP A 124 -7.92 7.61 -10.69
C ASP A 124 -7.63 6.34 -9.87
N HIS A 125 -8.44 6.03 -8.84
CA HIS A 125 -8.31 4.75 -8.14
C HIS A 125 -8.70 3.56 -9.01
N THR A 126 -9.63 3.71 -9.95
CA THR A 126 -9.90 2.63 -10.91
C THR A 126 -8.69 2.41 -11.82
N SER A 127 -7.99 3.46 -12.23
CA SER A 127 -6.72 3.36 -12.95
C SER A 127 -5.63 2.66 -12.14
N MET A 128 -5.45 3.00 -10.86
CA MET A 128 -4.49 2.31 -9.98
C MET A 128 -4.74 0.81 -9.87
N LEU A 129 -6.00 0.37 -9.97
CA LEU A 129 -6.39 -1.04 -9.80
C LEU A 129 -6.43 -1.83 -11.12
N THR A 130 -6.41 -1.14 -12.25
CA THR A 130 -6.57 -1.75 -13.60
C THR A 130 -5.42 -1.47 -14.56
N SER A 131 -4.51 -0.55 -14.20
CA SER A 131 -3.45 -0.02 -15.07
C SER A 131 -3.97 0.46 -16.43
N ARG A 132 -5.16 1.06 -16.43
CA ARG A 132 -5.80 1.65 -17.60
C ARG A 132 -6.04 3.13 -17.37
N ARG A 133 -5.96 3.90 -18.45
CA ARG A 133 -6.45 5.29 -18.47
C ARG A 133 -7.97 5.35 -18.23
N VAL A 134 -8.51 6.55 -18.03
CA VAL A 134 -9.94 6.72 -17.75
C VAL A 134 -10.80 6.51 -19.00
N ASP A 135 -10.33 6.98 -20.15
CA ASP A 135 -11.09 7.08 -21.39
C ASP A 135 -11.33 5.71 -22.08
N ALA A 136 -12.58 5.23 -22.02
CA ALA A 136 -12.98 3.93 -22.57
C ALA A 136 -12.79 3.82 -24.09
N ASP A 137 -12.98 4.90 -24.84
CA ASP A 137 -12.85 4.90 -26.31
C ASP A 137 -11.40 4.67 -26.75
N HIS A 138 -10.45 4.83 -25.83
CA HIS A 138 -9.03 4.59 -26.02
C HIS A 138 -8.50 3.47 -25.10
N GLY A 139 -9.33 2.47 -24.82
CA GLY A 139 -8.95 1.26 -24.06
C GLY A 139 -8.93 1.45 -22.54
N GLY A 140 -9.46 2.56 -22.04
CA GLY A 140 -9.58 2.87 -20.63
C GLY A 140 -10.68 2.11 -19.91
N HIS A 141 -10.80 2.35 -18.60
CA HIS A 141 -11.78 1.64 -17.75
C HIS A 141 -13.18 2.30 -17.72
N GLY A 142 -13.35 3.50 -18.29
CA GLY A 142 -14.66 4.15 -18.48
C GLY A 142 -15.34 4.71 -17.22
N VAL A 143 -14.71 4.60 -16.05
CA VAL A 143 -15.26 5.13 -14.79
C VAL A 143 -14.96 6.62 -14.72
N THR A 144 -15.95 7.43 -15.09
CA THR A 144 -15.80 8.89 -15.24
C THR A 144 -16.49 9.71 -14.16
N TRP A 145 -17.10 9.04 -13.17
CA TRP A 145 -17.91 9.65 -12.11
C TRP A 145 -17.28 9.38 -10.74
N ASP A 146 -17.66 10.16 -9.73
CA ASP A 146 -17.03 10.12 -8.39
C ASP A 146 -18.00 9.91 -7.21
N ILE A 147 -19.14 9.29 -7.51
CA ILE A 147 -20.17 8.89 -6.55
C ILE A 147 -20.41 7.38 -6.64
N ASP A 148 -21.02 6.78 -5.62
CA ASP A 148 -21.46 5.40 -5.76
C ASP A 148 -22.65 5.30 -6.74
N LYS A 149 -22.54 4.40 -7.72
CA LYS A 149 -23.60 4.05 -8.64
C LYS A 149 -23.87 2.54 -8.50
N PRO A 150 -24.85 2.12 -7.68
CA PRO A 150 -25.00 0.72 -7.27
C PRO A 150 -25.15 -0.31 -8.41
N LYS A 151 -25.73 0.11 -9.55
CA LYS A 151 -25.92 -0.77 -10.72
C LYS A 151 -24.73 -0.82 -11.67
N MET A 152 -23.71 0.01 -11.43
CA MET A 152 -22.51 0.09 -12.25
C MET A 152 -21.40 -0.80 -11.69
N THR A 153 -20.64 -1.35 -12.62
CA THR A 153 -19.35 -2.01 -12.41
C THR A 153 -18.34 -1.39 -13.37
N VAL A 154 -17.04 -1.63 -13.15
CA VAL A 154 -15.98 -1.20 -14.06
C VAL A 154 -16.21 -1.79 -15.46
N GLN A 155 -16.64 -3.06 -15.54
CA GLN A 155 -16.91 -3.73 -16.82
C GLN A 155 -18.08 -3.09 -17.58
N LYS A 156 -19.14 -2.67 -16.89
CA LYS A 156 -20.24 -1.92 -17.53
C LYS A 156 -19.80 -0.53 -18.00
N ALA A 157 -18.85 0.08 -17.29
CA ALA A 157 -18.31 1.38 -17.66
C ALA A 157 -17.43 1.29 -18.91
N ALA A 158 -16.61 0.24 -19.01
CA ALA A 158 -15.74 -0.02 -20.15
C ALA A 158 -16.47 -0.64 -21.36
N GLY A 159 -17.64 -1.26 -21.16
CA GLY A 159 -18.36 -1.98 -22.21
C GLY A 159 -17.81 -3.38 -22.52
N HIS A 160 -16.81 -3.83 -21.76
CA HIS A 160 -16.19 -5.15 -21.91
C HIS A 160 -15.62 -5.66 -20.56
N PRO A 161 -15.23 -6.95 -20.44
CA PRO A 161 -14.52 -7.43 -19.25
C PRO A 161 -13.21 -6.67 -19.01
N VAL A 162 -12.98 -6.27 -17.76
CA VAL A 162 -11.78 -5.56 -17.29
C VAL A 162 -11.24 -6.30 -16.06
N GLY A 163 -10.00 -6.78 -16.17
CA GLY A 163 -9.24 -7.34 -15.07
C GLY A 163 -8.74 -6.26 -14.10
N SER A 164 -8.29 -6.69 -12.94
CA SER A 164 -7.65 -5.86 -11.92
C SER A 164 -6.52 -6.62 -11.26
N VAL A 165 -5.67 -5.91 -10.52
CA VAL A 165 -4.68 -6.55 -9.64
C VAL A 165 -5.33 -7.59 -8.72
N PHE A 166 -6.57 -7.38 -8.27
CA PHE A 166 -7.29 -8.32 -7.44
C PHE A 166 -7.67 -9.61 -8.17
N SER A 167 -8.22 -9.50 -9.38
CA SER A 167 -8.59 -10.69 -10.16
C SER A 167 -7.38 -11.51 -10.56
N ASP A 168 -6.28 -10.85 -10.90
CA ASP A 168 -5.13 -11.51 -11.49
C ASP A 168 -4.26 -12.17 -10.40
N VAL A 169 -4.14 -11.54 -9.23
CA VAL A 169 -3.56 -12.19 -8.04
C VAL A 169 -4.39 -13.41 -7.63
N HIS A 170 -5.72 -13.29 -7.61
CA HIS A 170 -6.58 -14.40 -7.24
C HIS A 170 -6.56 -15.55 -8.26
N ALA A 171 -6.45 -15.23 -9.55
CA ALA A 171 -6.30 -16.23 -10.61
C ALA A 171 -4.97 -17.01 -10.53
N ALA A 172 -3.97 -16.46 -9.83
CA ALA A 172 -2.69 -17.09 -9.52
C ALA A 172 -2.65 -17.71 -8.11
N ASP A 173 -3.82 -18.09 -7.56
CA ASP A 173 -3.99 -18.69 -6.22
C ASP A 173 -3.52 -17.82 -5.04
N GLY A 174 -3.30 -16.52 -5.27
CA GLY A 174 -3.02 -15.54 -4.23
C GLY A 174 -4.28 -15.07 -3.53
N THR A 175 -4.13 -14.50 -2.32
CA THR A 175 -5.26 -13.87 -1.61
C THR A 175 -5.07 -12.36 -1.48
N THR A 176 -6.17 -11.62 -1.48
CA THR A 176 -6.16 -10.17 -1.52
C THR A 176 -7.03 -9.50 -0.47
N ALA A 177 -6.75 -8.21 -0.21
CA ALA A 177 -7.58 -7.40 0.66
C ALA A 177 -7.69 -5.95 0.16
N LEU A 178 -8.89 -5.38 0.30
CA LEU A 178 -9.19 -3.97 0.07
C LEU A 178 -9.69 -3.33 1.36
N PHE A 179 -8.93 -2.36 1.86
CA PHE A 179 -9.25 -1.50 2.99
C PHE A 179 -9.46 -0.07 2.50
N THR A 180 -10.62 0.52 2.77
CA THR A 180 -10.95 1.86 2.28
C THR A 180 -11.75 2.68 3.29
N SER A 181 -11.49 3.98 3.34
CA SER A 181 -12.29 4.95 4.10
C SER A 181 -13.40 5.62 3.30
N LYS A 182 -13.60 5.29 2.01
CA LYS A 182 -14.66 5.88 1.16
C LYS A 182 -15.67 4.81 0.72
N PRO A 183 -16.96 4.89 1.12
CA PRO A 183 -17.99 3.90 0.77
C PRO A 183 -18.21 3.68 -0.74
N LYS A 184 -17.92 4.69 -1.58
CA LYS A 184 -18.02 4.60 -3.06
C LYS A 184 -17.11 3.52 -3.67
N PHE A 185 -16.11 3.02 -2.95
CA PHE A 185 -15.26 1.91 -3.40
C PHE A 185 -15.97 0.56 -3.35
N SER A 186 -17.24 0.51 -2.93
CA SER A 186 -18.12 -0.63 -3.16
C SER A 186 -18.23 -0.98 -4.65
N LEU A 187 -17.95 -0.03 -5.56
CA LEU A 187 -17.73 -0.30 -6.99
C LEU A 187 -16.73 -1.44 -7.23
N PHE A 188 -15.60 -1.48 -6.53
CA PHE A 188 -14.54 -2.47 -6.75
C PHE A 188 -14.97 -3.85 -6.26
N SER A 189 -15.57 -3.93 -5.07
CA SER A 189 -16.16 -5.19 -4.57
C SER A 189 -17.25 -5.73 -5.49
N ARG A 190 -18.08 -4.87 -6.08
CA ARG A 190 -19.07 -5.28 -7.10
C ARG A 190 -18.44 -5.71 -8.42
N SER A 191 -17.32 -5.12 -8.81
CA SER A 191 -16.66 -5.37 -10.10
C SER A 191 -15.78 -6.62 -10.08
N TRP A 192 -15.18 -6.95 -8.94
CA TRP A 192 -14.30 -8.11 -8.76
C TRP A 192 -14.62 -8.89 -7.48
N PRO A 193 -15.86 -9.38 -7.29
CA PRO A 193 -16.31 -9.99 -6.03
C PRO A 193 -15.57 -11.28 -5.67
N LYS A 194 -15.03 -11.99 -6.67
CA LYS A 194 -14.20 -13.19 -6.45
C LYS A 194 -12.73 -12.85 -6.20
N GLY A 195 -12.24 -11.74 -6.74
CA GLY A 195 -10.83 -11.35 -6.62
C GLY A 195 -10.50 -10.68 -5.30
N ILE A 196 -11.50 -10.12 -4.59
CA ILE A 196 -11.33 -9.42 -3.31
C ILE A 196 -11.78 -10.32 -2.16
N ASP A 197 -10.85 -11.05 -1.54
CA ASP A 197 -11.15 -11.99 -0.46
C ASP A 197 -11.57 -11.28 0.83
N ARG A 198 -11.04 -10.08 1.06
CA ARG A 198 -11.42 -9.24 2.19
C ARG A 198 -11.73 -7.82 1.73
N TYR A 199 -12.97 -7.40 1.92
CA TYR A 199 -13.39 -6.00 1.73
C TYR A 199 -13.73 -5.36 3.08
N THR A 200 -13.12 -4.22 3.39
CA THR A 200 -13.37 -3.46 4.63
C THR A 200 -13.56 -1.98 4.33
N VAL A 201 -14.73 -1.46 4.70
CA VAL A 201 -15.00 -0.02 4.72
C VAL A 201 -14.96 0.48 6.17
N GLU A 202 -14.18 1.52 6.42
CA GLU A 202 -14.14 2.22 7.70
C GLU A 202 -13.70 3.66 7.48
N GLU A 203 -14.64 4.61 7.60
CA GLU A 203 -14.41 6.04 7.37
C GLU A 203 -13.43 6.66 8.38
N ASN A 204 -13.35 6.11 9.59
CA ASN A 204 -12.32 6.50 10.55
C ASN A 204 -10.97 5.89 10.15
N ASN A 205 -10.15 6.65 9.43
CA ASN A 205 -8.84 6.24 8.96
C ASN A 205 -7.95 5.59 10.04
N GLY A 206 -7.95 6.11 11.28
CA GLY A 206 -7.19 5.51 12.38
C GLY A 206 -7.69 4.11 12.77
N LYS A 207 -9.00 3.86 12.75
CA LYS A 207 -9.58 2.51 12.92
C LYS A 207 -9.27 1.62 11.71
N LEU A 208 -9.34 2.16 10.49
CA LEU A 208 -9.04 1.44 9.26
C LEU A 208 -7.60 0.92 9.27
N VAL A 209 -6.63 1.79 9.60
CA VAL A 209 -5.21 1.42 9.73
C VAL A 209 -5.02 0.33 10.78
N ARG A 210 -5.71 0.38 11.93
CA ARG A 210 -5.64 -0.71 12.92
C ARG A 210 -6.16 -2.03 12.37
N LYS A 211 -7.26 -2.02 11.60
CA LYS A 211 -7.82 -3.21 10.94
C LYS A 211 -6.86 -3.74 9.87
N ALA A 212 -6.32 -2.88 9.01
CA ALA A 212 -5.35 -3.25 7.98
C ALA A 212 -4.08 -3.86 8.58
N ARG A 213 -3.51 -3.24 9.63
CA ARG A 213 -2.35 -3.79 10.35
C ARG A 213 -2.65 -5.14 11.01
N ALA A 214 -3.88 -5.37 11.48
CA ALA A 214 -4.28 -6.65 12.07
C ALA A 214 -4.37 -7.77 11.03
N ASP A 215 -4.84 -7.48 9.82
CA ASP A 215 -4.81 -8.42 8.70
C ASP A 215 -3.37 -8.63 8.21
N LEU A 216 -2.59 -7.54 8.07
CA LEU A 216 -1.20 -7.59 7.62
C LEU A 216 -0.31 -8.49 8.50
N ARG A 217 -0.52 -8.49 9.82
CA ARG A 217 0.21 -9.36 10.77
C ARG A 217 0.02 -10.85 10.52
N GLN A 218 -1.02 -11.26 9.78
CA GLN A 218 -1.25 -12.64 9.39
C GLN A 218 -0.35 -13.06 8.23
N ALA A 219 0.21 -12.10 7.47
CA ALA A 219 1.15 -12.33 6.37
C ALA A 219 0.66 -13.39 5.37
N SER A 220 -0.64 -13.37 5.08
CA SER A 220 -1.36 -14.32 4.22
C SER A 220 -1.83 -13.71 2.90
N ARG A 221 -1.85 -12.38 2.79
CA ARG A 221 -2.28 -11.66 1.57
C ARG A 221 -1.10 -11.45 0.65
N SER A 222 -1.20 -11.94 -0.58
CA SER A 222 -0.26 -11.60 -1.65
C SER A 222 -0.37 -10.11 -2.00
N PHE A 223 -1.59 -9.55 -2.01
CA PHE A 223 -1.82 -8.14 -2.30
C PHE A 223 -2.81 -7.48 -1.33
N THR A 224 -2.43 -6.35 -0.76
CA THR A 224 -3.33 -5.51 0.05
C THR A 224 -3.36 -4.09 -0.50
N PHE A 225 -4.55 -3.56 -0.74
CA PHE A 225 -4.76 -2.14 -1.05
C PHE A 225 -5.35 -1.41 0.15
N LEU A 226 -4.68 -0.37 0.62
CA LEU A 226 -5.11 0.49 1.73
C LEU A 226 -5.31 1.92 1.21
N HIS A 227 -6.56 2.37 1.20
CA HIS A 227 -6.92 3.74 0.86
C HIS A 227 -7.19 4.57 2.11
N LEU A 228 -6.55 5.75 2.18
CA LEU A 228 -6.63 6.69 3.30
C LEU A 228 -7.13 8.07 2.82
N SER A 229 -8.31 8.47 3.26
CA SER A 229 -8.97 9.71 2.80
C SER A 229 -8.68 10.97 3.63
N ALA A 230 -7.82 10.88 4.64
CA ALA A 230 -7.70 11.95 5.62
C ALA A 230 -7.25 13.31 5.03
N PRO A 231 -6.25 13.39 4.13
CA PRO A 231 -5.84 14.64 3.52
C PRO A 231 -6.92 15.23 2.60
N ASP A 232 -7.53 14.43 1.73
CA ASP A 232 -8.64 14.88 0.87
C ASP A 232 -9.83 15.44 1.67
N VAL A 233 -10.27 14.74 2.72
CA VAL A 233 -11.37 15.22 3.58
C VAL A 233 -11.03 16.58 4.22
N ALA A 234 -9.80 16.77 4.67
CA ALA A 234 -9.35 18.05 5.22
C ALA A 234 -9.20 19.12 4.13
N GLY A 235 -8.70 18.76 2.95
CA GLY A 235 -8.57 19.63 1.79
C GLY A 235 -9.92 20.18 1.33
N HIS A 236 -10.96 19.34 1.24
CA HIS A 236 -12.31 19.79 0.94
C HIS A 236 -12.92 20.69 2.02
N ALA A 237 -12.67 20.38 3.30
CA ALA A 237 -13.28 21.11 4.41
C ALA A 237 -12.61 22.46 4.71
N HIS A 238 -11.30 22.55 4.50
CA HIS A 238 -10.47 23.68 4.97
C HIS A 238 -9.54 24.25 3.90
N GLY A 239 -9.41 23.58 2.76
CA GLY A 239 -8.53 23.95 1.66
C GLY A 239 -7.18 23.23 1.69
N TRP A 240 -6.65 22.89 0.51
CA TRP A 240 -5.32 22.31 0.36
C TRP A 240 -4.24 23.34 0.69
N GLY A 241 -3.44 23.04 1.72
CA GLY A 241 -2.43 23.94 2.29
C GLY A 241 -2.86 24.64 3.58
N SER A 242 -4.10 24.43 4.04
CA SER A 242 -4.53 24.80 5.39
C SER A 242 -3.77 24.01 6.46
N GLN A 243 -3.74 24.51 7.70
CA GLN A 243 -3.12 23.79 8.82
C GLN A 243 -3.82 22.44 9.05
N GLU A 244 -5.13 22.37 8.89
CA GLU A 244 -5.92 21.15 9.04
C GLU A 244 -5.54 20.08 8.00
N TYR A 245 -5.22 20.50 6.77
CA TYR A 245 -4.68 19.63 5.73
C TYR A 245 -3.26 19.16 6.08
N LEU A 246 -2.37 20.06 6.53
CA LEU A 246 -1.02 19.69 6.95
C LEU A 246 -1.04 18.69 8.12
N ASP A 247 -1.87 18.94 9.13
CA ASP A 247 -2.08 18.03 10.26
C ASP A 247 -2.65 16.68 9.80
N ALA A 248 -3.49 16.65 8.77
CA ALA A 248 -4.00 15.42 8.19
C ALA A 248 -2.88 14.58 7.55
N VAL A 249 -1.95 15.23 6.84
CA VAL A 249 -0.77 14.57 6.28
C VAL A 249 0.16 14.07 7.38
N GLN A 250 0.39 14.83 8.46
CA GLN A 250 1.16 14.37 9.62
C GLN A 250 0.49 13.17 10.33
N ARG A 251 -0.85 13.13 10.39
CA ARG A 251 -1.57 11.94 10.89
C ARG A 251 -1.34 10.71 10.02
N VAL A 252 -1.34 10.88 8.69
CA VAL A 252 -1.00 9.79 7.76
C VAL A 252 0.43 9.32 7.97
N ASP A 253 1.39 10.24 8.15
CA ASP A 253 2.78 9.89 8.44
C ASP A 253 2.93 9.04 9.72
N GLY A 254 2.22 9.40 10.78
CA GLY A 254 2.17 8.60 12.01
C GLY A 254 1.57 7.20 11.79
N TRP A 255 0.59 7.06 10.89
CA TRP A 255 0.05 5.75 10.51
C TRP A 255 1.03 4.94 9.67
N LEU A 256 1.78 5.58 8.76
CA LEU A 256 2.85 4.94 7.98
C LEU A 256 3.94 4.41 8.89
N THR A 257 4.42 5.23 9.84
CA THR A 257 5.39 4.79 10.86
C THR A 257 4.90 3.54 11.60
N ALA A 258 3.61 3.49 11.95
CA ALA A 258 3.03 2.33 12.62
C ALA A 258 2.90 1.07 11.73
N ILE A 259 2.70 1.27 10.41
CA ILE A 259 2.70 0.20 9.40
C ILE A 259 4.12 -0.34 9.21
N GLU A 260 5.11 0.53 9.04
CA GLU A 260 6.54 0.18 8.93
C GLU A 260 7.01 -0.62 10.15
N GLN A 261 6.65 -0.19 11.36
CA GLN A 261 6.92 -0.95 12.59
C GLN A 261 6.25 -2.33 12.58
N THR A 262 5.07 -2.47 11.98
CA THR A 262 4.39 -3.76 11.86
C THR A 262 5.14 -4.70 10.93
N ILE A 263 5.67 -4.16 9.82
CA ILE A 263 6.49 -4.89 8.85
C ILE A 263 7.81 -5.31 9.51
N ALA A 264 8.53 -4.38 10.12
CA ALA A 264 9.82 -4.63 10.77
C ALA A 264 9.76 -5.71 11.86
N ASN A 265 8.69 -5.71 12.66
CA ASN A 265 8.50 -6.65 13.79
C ASN A 265 8.03 -8.05 13.36
N LYS A 266 7.89 -8.33 12.07
CA LYS A 266 7.45 -9.64 11.55
C LYS A 266 8.43 -10.13 10.50
N PRO A 267 9.24 -11.18 10.78
CA PRO A 267 10.27 -11.66 9.87
C PRO A 267 9.79 -11.89 8.43
N LYS A 268 8.63 -12.53 8.25
CA LYS A 268 8.04 -12.77 6.92
C LYS A 268 7.72 -11.46 6.18
N LEU A 269 7.12 -10.47 6.86
CA LEU A 269 6.85 -9.18 6.23
C LEU A 269 8.14 -8.43 5.91
N ARG A 270 9.08 -8.38 6.86
CA ARG A 270 10.37 -7.71 6.66
C ARG A 270 11.17 -8.29 5.51
N LYS A 271 11.11 -9.61 5.28
CA LYS A 271 11.84 -10.30 4.22
C LYS A 271 11.15 -10.20 2.86
N HIS A 272 9.81 -10.15 2.80
CA HIS A 272 9.10 -10.38 1.54
C HIS A 272 8.11 -9.28 1.12
N LEU A 273 7.84 -8.29 1.97
CA LEU A 273 6.87 -7.25 1.65
C LEU A 273 7.52 -6.07 0.93
N THR A 274 6.89 -5.67 -0.16
CA THR A 274 7.13 -4.40 -0.85
C THR A 274 5.93 -3.48 -0.67
N LEU A 275 6.18 -2.24 -0.26
CA LEU A 275 5.22 -1.18 -0.09
C LEU A 275 5.26 -0.26 -1.32
N VAL A 276 4.10 -0.03 -1.93
CA VAL A 276 3.93 0.93 -3.03
C VAL A 276 2.98 2.02 -2.54
N LEU A 277 3.38 3.29 -2.56
CA LEU A 277 2.57 4.39 -2.07
C LEU A 277 2.45 5.51 -3.10
N THR A 278 1.23 5.97 -3.36
CA THR A 278 0.98 7.14 -4.19
C THR A 278 -0.33 7.84 -3.80
N ALA A 279 -0.83 8.72 -4.67
CA ALA A 279 -2.08 9.45 -4.51
C ALA A 279 -2.89 9.43 -5.81
N ASP A 280 -4.19 9.61 -5.69
CA ASP A 280 -5.13 9.72 -6.82
C ASP A 280 -5.15 11.11 -7.43
N HIS A 281 -5.01 12.13 -6.59
CA HIS A 281 -4.84 13.51 -6.96
C HIS A 281 -4.15 14.31 -5.85
N GLY A 282 -3.86 15.57 -6.14
CA GLY A 282 -3.50 16.57 -5.13
C GLY A 282 -4.64 17.56 -4.93
N GLY A 283 -4.31 18.86 -4.89
CA GLY A 283 -5.31 19.93 -4.80
C GLY A 283 -4.70 21.29 -4.47
N ALA A 284 -5.48 22.35 -4.71
CA ALA A 284 -5.10 23.72 -4.41
C ALA A 284 -6.33 24.60 -4.14
N GLY A 285 -6.27 25.37 -3.05
CA GLY A 285 -7.42 26.15 -2.60
C GLY A 285 -8.53 25.19 -2.16
N ASP A 286 -9.73 25.33 -2.70
CA ASP A 286 -10.93 24.57 -2.37
C ASP A 286 -11.26 23.45 -3.37
N GLY A 287 -10.38 23.16 -4.33
CA GLY A 287 -10.62 22.17 -5.37
C GLY A 287 -9.37 21.42 -5.83
N HIS A 288 -9.61 20.38 -6.62
CA HIS A 288 -8.58 19.46 -7.12
C HIS A 288 -8.85 19.00 -8.58
N ALA A 289 -9.72 19.71 -9.31
CA ALA A 289 -10.16 19.32 -10.66
C ALA A 289 -9.73 20.31 -11.76
N ASP A 290 -8.84 21.26 -11.45
CA ASP A 290 -8.38 22.26 -12.40
C ASP A 290 -7.16 21.75 -13.17
N ALA A 291 -7.40 21.49 -14.45
CA ALA A 291 -6.41 21.02 -15.42
C ALA A 291 -5.15 21.90 -15.55
N THR A 292 -5.22 23.17 -15.14
CA THR A 292 -4.13 24.15 -15.21
C THR A 292 -3.29 24.21 -13.93
N LYS A 293 -3.79 23.64 -12.82
CA LYS A 293 -3.12 23.67 -11.53
C LYS A 293 -2.25 22.44 -11.35
N LEU A 294 -0.93 22.62 -11.41
CA LEU A 294 0.03 21.55 -11.17
C LEU A 294 -0.18 20.81 -9.85
N ALA A 295 -0.68 21.50 -8.81
CA ALA A 295 -0.94 20.91 -7.51
C ALA A 295 -2.04 19.83 -7.54
N ASP A 296 -2.93 19.85 -8.54
CA ASP A 296 -4.07 18.92 -8.64
C ASP A 296 -3.62 17.56 -9.21
N TYR A 297 -2.61 17.56 -10.08
CA TYR A 297 -2.16 16.35 -10.79
C TYR A 297 -0.69 15.96 -10.56
N LYS A 298 0.09 16.72 -9.77
CA LYS A 298 1.44 16.33 -9.34
C LYS A 298 1.39 15.66 -7.97
N ILE A 299 1.66 14.37 -7.99
CA ILE A 299 1.54 13.46 -6.85
C ILE A 299 2.89 12.81 -6.54
N PRO A 300 3.10 12.34 -5.30
CA PRO A 300 4.26 11.54 -4.98
C PRO A 300 4.07 10.08 -5.39
N PHE A 301 5.17 9.38 -5.60
CA PHE A 301 5.21 7.93 -5.77
C PHE A 301 6.41 7.39 -5.01
N PHE A 302 6.18 6.42 -4.12
CA PHE A 302 7.20 5.78 -3.31
C PHE A 302 7.10 4.27 -3.46
N VAL A 303 8.24 3.61 -3.51
CA VAL A 303 8.36 2.17 -3.44
C VAL A 303 9.45 1.85 -2.41
N TRP A 304 9.16 0.92 -1.49
CA TRP A 304 10.05 0.59 -0.38
C TRP A 304 9.89 -0.88 0.00
N GLY A 305 10.98 -1.58 0.28
CA GLY A 305 10.93 -2.96 0.75
C GLY A 305 12.00 -3.84 0.10
N HIS A 306 11.77 -5.16 0.14
CA HIS A 306 12.72 -6.12 -0.41
C HIS A 306 12.86 -5.97 -1.94
N GLY A 307 14.10 -5.99 -2.42
CA GLY A 307 14.40 -5.86 -3.86
C GLY A 307 14.15 -4.47 -4.44
N VAL A 308 14.05 -3.44 -3.59
CA VAL A 308 13.88 -2.05 -4.01
C VAL A 308 15.17 -1.29 -3.71
N GLY A 309 15.80 -0.76 -4.76
CA GLY A 309 16.92 0.15 -4.68
C GLY A 309 16.55 1.52 -4.10
N THR A 310 17.53 2.41 -4.02
CA THR A 310 17.35 3.75 -3.45
C THR A 310 17.65 4.82 -4.48
N GLY A 311 16.77 5.80 -4.66
CA GLY A 311 17.00 6.89 -5.60
C GLY A 311 15.74 7.57 -6.10
N ASP A 312 15.92 8.52 -7.02
CA ASP A 312 14.79 9.05 -7.78
C ASP A 312 14.31 8.01 -8.80
N LEU A 313 13.00 7.77 -8.88
CA LEU A 313 12.46 6.77 -9.81
C LEU A 313 12.76 7.09 -11.27
N TYR A 314 12.90 8.37 -11.66
CA TYR A 314 13.27 8.73 -13.03
C TYR A 314 14.75 8.48 -13.32
N ASP A 315 15.63 8.64 -12.32
CA ASP A 315 17.05 8.33 -12.47
C ASP A 315 17.29 6.82 -12.66
N LEU A 316 16.43 5.98 -12.07
CA LEU A 316 16.47 4.53 -12.19
C LEU A 316 15.86 4.01 -13.51
N ASN A 317 15.10 4.84 -14.24
CA ASN A 317 14.22 4.37 -15.30
C ASN A 317 14.27 5.21 -16.57
N ASP A 318 15.14 4.80 -17.50
CA ASP A 318 15.24 5.42 -18.83
C ASP A 318 13.96 5.30 -19.68
N ALA A 319 13.07 4.34 -19.39
CA ALA A 319 11.79 4.18 -20.08
C ALA A 319 10.81 5.31 -19.77
N TYR A 320 10.99 6.00 -18.64
CA TYR A 320 10.12 7.08 -18.18
C TYR A 320 10.79 8.45 -18.37
N ALA A 321 9.99 9.50 -18.37
CA ALA A 321 10.49 10.87 -18.47
C ALA A 321 9.91 11.75 -17.35
N ASP A 322 10.79 12.43 -16.62
CA ASP A 322 10.39 13.44 -15.63
C ASP A 322 9.62 14.56 -16.36
N PRO A 323 8.33 14.79 -16.04
CA PRO A 323 7.50 15.78 -16.72
C PRO A 323 7.82 17.24 -16.31
N GLY A 324 8.70 17.48 -15.34
CA GLY A 324 8.95 18.82 -14.80
C GLY A 324 7.65 19.47 -14.30
N THR A 325 7.27 20.60 -14.88
CA THR A 325 5.97 21.26 -14.63
C THR A 325 4.89 20.92 -15.66
N GLN A 326 5.24 20.16 -16.69
CA GLN A 326 4.33 19.84 -17.78
C GLN A 326 3.28 18.79 -17.36
N ARG A 327 2.20 18.74 -18.14
CA ARG A 327 1.14 17.74 -18.04
C ARG A 327 1.07 16.95 -19.35
N PRO A 328 2.02 16.04 -19.61
CA PRO A 328 2.05 15.29 -20.86
C PRO A 328 0.82 14.37 -20.97
N GLY A 329 0.20 14.34 -22.16
CA GLY A 329 -0.81 13.34 -22.50
C GLY A 329 -0.19 12.01 -22.96
N TYR A 330 -1.03 11.04 -23.31
CA TYR A 330 -0.59 9.68 -23.67
C TYR A 330 0.12 9.56 -25.03
N ALA A 331 0.13 10.61 -25.85
CA ALA A 331 0.81 10.60 -27.15
C ALA A 331 2.35 10.72 -27.06
N LYS A 332 2.91 10.96 -25.87
CA LYS A 332 4.37 11.05 -25.67
C LYS A 332 4.99 9.64 -25.66
N THR A 333 6.13 9.50 -26.34
CA THR A 333 6.89 8.24 -26.40
C THR A 333 7.34 7.75 -25.03
N LYS A 334 7.96 8.63 -24.22
CA LYS A 334 8.24 8.37 -22.80
C LYS A 334 7.14 9.01 -21.96
N GLN A 335 6.42 8.19 -21.21
CA GLN A 335 5.39 8.65 -20.29
C GLN A 335 6.03 9.09 -18.95
N PRO A 336 5.40 10.00 -18.20
CA PRO A 336 5.73 10.16 -16.79
C PRO A 336 5.29 8.91 -16.02
N ILE A 337 5.84 8.71 -14.83
CA ILE A 337 5.28 7.73 -13.88
C ILE A 337 3.89 8.22 -13.47
N ARG A 338 2.88 7.37 -13.67
CA ARG A 338 1.48 7.67 -13.31
C ARG A 338 1.00 6.85 -12.13
N ASN A 339 -0.02 7.33 -11.42
CA ASN A 339 -0.69 6.52 -10.40
C ASN A 339 -1.25 5.20 -10.94
N GLY A 340 -1.67 5.13 -12.21
CA GLY A 340 -2.09 3.89 -12.86
C GLY A 340 -1.03 2.79 -12.94
N VAL A 341 0.25 3.08 -12.68
CA VAL A 341 1.33 2.08 -12.64
C VAL A 341 1.14 1.08 -11.48
N VAL A 342 0.42 1.46 -10.42
CA VAL A 342 0.28 0.66 -9.18
C VAL A 342 -0.07 -0.81 -9.43
N ALA A 343 -1.07 -1.12 -10.25
CA ALA A 343 -1.51 -2.49 -10.45
C ALA A 343 -0.47 -3.36 -11.17
N ASN A 344 0.01 -2.94 -12.33
CA ASN A 344 1.00 -3.72 -13.09
C ASN A 344 2.36 -3.82 -12.37
N LEU A 345 2.80 -2.76 -11.69
CA LEU A 345 3.97 -2.82 -10.81
C LEU A 345 3.78 -3.86 -9.71
N SER A 346 2.61 -3.85 -9.06
CA SER A 346 2.31 -4.81 -7.98
C SER A 346 2.28 -6.25 -8.49
N LEU A 347 1.74 -6.50 -9.69
CA LEU A 347 1.77 -7.82 -10.31
C LEU A 347 3.21 -8.25 -10.63
N GLY A 348 4.04 -7.36 -11.18
CA GLY A 348 5.44 -7.66 -11.51
C GLY A 348 6.26 -7.97 -10.27
N LEU A 349 6.05 -7.18 -9.20
CA LEU A 349 6.61 -7.46 -7.88
C LEU A 349 6.21 -8.84 -7.36
N LEU A 350 4.99 -9.31 -7.64
CA LEU A 350 4.51 -10.66 -7.29
C LEU A 350 4.94 -11.75 -8.26
N GLY A 351 5.71 -11.43 -9.32
CA GLY A 351 6.11 -12.38 -10.36
C GLY A 351 4.99 -12.76 -11.32
N LEU A 352 3.95 -11.94 -11.42
CA LEU A 352 2.80 -12.11 -12.30
C LEU A 352 2.88 -11.17 -13.51
N SER A 353 2.32 -11.62 -14.64
CA SER A 353 2.21 -10.80 -15.84
C SER A 353 1.26 -9.61 -15.63
N SER A 354 1.41 -8.58 -16.47
CA SER A 354 0.53 -7.41 -16.48
C SER A 354 -0.92 -7.78 -16.80
N ILE A 355 -1.85 -6.92 -16.35
CA ILE A 355 -3.29 -7.12 -16.56
C ILE A 355 -3.58 -7.13 -18.05
N ASN A 356 -4.28 -8.15 -18.53
CA ASN A 356 -4.61 -8.27 -19.95
C ASN A 356 -5.35 -7.01 -20.48
N GLY A 357 -4.81 -6.44 -21.56
CA GLY A 357 -5.31 -5.23 -22.22
C GLY A 357 -5.13 -3.94 -21.43
N SER A 358 -4.41 -3.95 -20.30
CA SER A 358 -3.96 -2.72 -19.64
C SER A 358 -2.95 -1.98 -20.52
N GLY A 359 -2.86 -0.66 -20.36
CA GLY A 359 -2.02 0.20 -21.21
C GLY A 359 -0.91 0.94 -20.47
N ILE A 360 -1.05 1.09 -19.15
CA ILE A 360 -0.08 1.79 -18.31
C ILE A 360 0.86 0.75 -17.73
N ASP A 361 2.17 0.92 -17.94
CA ASP A 361 3.19 -0.04 -17.48
C ASP A 361 2.89 -1.49 -17.93
N ALA A 362 2.37 -1.66 -19.15
CA ALA A 362 1.99 -2.97 -19.67
C ALA A 362 3.20 -3.90 -19.88
N GLY A 363 4.38 -3.32 -20.14
CA GLY A 363 5.66 -4.02 -20.18
C GLY A 363 6.27 -4.30 -18.80
N GLN A 364 5.69 -3.75 -17.72
CA GLN A 364 6.29 -3.75 -16.38
C GLN A 364 7.71 -3.17 -16.42
N ASP A 365 7.85 -2.04 -17.11
CA ASP A 365 9.11 -1.39 -17.44
C ASP A 365 9.59 -0.46 -16.30
N LEU A 366 8.78 -0.26 -15.26
CA LEU A 366 9.22 0.46 -14.06
C LEU A 366 10.09 -0.46 -13.19
N VAL A 367 11.39 -0.38 -13.42
CA VAL A 367 12.44 -1.09 -12.69
C VAL A 367 12.72 -0.39 -11.37
N LEU A 368 13.06 -1.18 -10.34
CA LEU A 368 13.24 -0.71 -8.98
C LEU A 368 14.66 -0.91 -8.44
N GLU A 369 15.59 -1.47 -9.23
CA GLU A 369 16.97 -1.77 -8.85
C GLU A 369 18.00 -1.48 -9.95
#